data_AF-G8X714-F1
#
_entry.id   AF-G8X714-F1
#
_cell.length_a   1.000
_cell.length_b   1.000
_cell.length_c   1.000
_cell.angle_alpha   90.00
_cell.angle_beta   90.00
_cell.angle_gamma   90.00
#
_symmetry.space_group_name_H-M   'P 1'
#
loop_
_entity.id
_entity.type
_entity.pdbx_description
1 polymer ?
#
loop_
_entity_poly.entity_id
_entity_poly.type
_entity_poly.pdbx_seq_one_letter_code
_entity_poly.pdbx_strand_id
1 'polypeptide(L)'
;MRTLYTLILLSYFYQLSYSQACGGGKFVFEFYRKDNYELKYEITSVEIKDINLASEDIYMGIVMDSIKLKQINQFKIDINKLPKFINKSITFDNKIKNNQLTFNTLELYNKLFLLTVWDKKTKIQILVKLFGGCDRKNIVVMAENPKLIPLK
;
A
#
# COMPACT_ATOMS: atom_id res chain seq x y z
N MET A 1 -44.67 17.81 23.40
CA MET A 1 -44.62 17.07 22.10
C MET A 1 -43.57 17.63 21.14
N ARG A 2 -43.41 18.96 20.95
CA ARG A 2 -42.36 19.55 20.08
C ARG A 2 -40.93 19.09 20.37
N THR A 3 -40.56 18.93 21.64
CA THR A 3 -39.20 18.53 22.06
C THR A 3 -38.82 17.09 21.69
N LEU A 4 -39.79 16.18 21.65
CA LEU A 4 -39.58 14.76 21.31
C LEU A 4 -39.23 14.57 19.82
N TYR A 5 -39.87 15.35 18.94
CA TYR A 5 -39.60 15.32 17.50
C TYR A 5 -38.21 15.84 17.14
N THR A 6 -37.71 16.86 17.85
CA THR A 6 -36.32 17.35 17.69
C THR A 6 -35.26 16.31 18.03
N LEU A 7 -35.48 15.52 19.10
CA LEU A 7 -34.56 14.46 19.52
C LEU A 7 -34.52 13.31 18.50
N ILE A 8 -35.68 12.95 17.93
CA ILE A 8 -35.78 11.93 16.88
C ILE A 8 -35.08 12.41 15.60
N LEU A 9 -35.27 13.67 15.18
CA LEU A 9 -34.57 14.23 14.01
C LEU A 9 -33.05 14.23 14.20
N LEU A 10 -32.56 14.61 15.38
CA LEU A 10 -31.12 14.61 15.70
C LEU A 10 -30.49 13.22 15.64
N SER A 11 -31.22 12.18 16.05
CA SER A 11 -30.73 10.79 15.94
C SER A 11 -30.58 10.30 14.50
N TYR A 12 -31.39 10.79 13.57
CA TYR A 12 -31.28 10.46 12.13
C TYR A 12 -30.07 11.13 11.46
N PHE A 13 -29.73 12.37 11.83
CA PHE A 13 -28.54 13.05 11.29
C PHE A 13 -27.22 12.51 11.87
N TYR A 14 -27.23 11.98 13.10
CA TYR A 14 -26.04 11.39 13.72
C TYR A 14 -25.58 10.12 13.00
N GLN A 15 -26.50 9.32 12.45
CA GLN A 15 -26.16 8.08 11.75
C GLN A 15 -25.53 8.29 10.37
N LEU A 16 -25.81 9.42 9.71
CA LEU A 16 -25.21 9.74 8.40
C LEU A 16 -23.76 10.23 8.50
N SER A 17 -23.27 10.51 9.71
CA SER A 17 -21.92 11.04 9.93
C SER A 17 -20.87 9.95 10.21
N TYR A 18 -21.28 8.67 10.32
CA TYR A 18 -20.42 7.58 10.81
C TYR A 18 -20.01 6.52 9.77
N SER A 19 -20.26 6.75 8.47
CA SER A 19 -19.76 5.87 7.42
C SER A 19 -19.05 6.68 6.33
N GLN A 20 -17.85 7.15 6.65
CA GLN A 20 -16.88 7.50 5.61
C GLN A 20 -16.09 6.25 5.24
N ALA A 21 -16.79 5.27 4.64
CA ALA A 21 -16.11 4.33 3.78
C ALA A 21 -15.59 5.15 2.59
N CYS A 22 -14.29 5.37 2.52
CA CYS A 22 -13.66 6.11 1.42
C CYS A 22 -13.85 5.41 0.08
N GLY A 23 -14.24 4.11 0.10
CA GLY A 23 -14.48 3.30 -1.08
C GLY A 23 -13.16 2.87 -1.71
N GLY A 24 -12.42 3.81 -2.28
CA GLY A 24 -11.11 3.60 -2.85
C GLY A 24 -10.30 4.89 -2.94
N GLY A 25 -9.06 4.78 -3.40
CA GLY A 25 -8.13 5.90 -3.48
C GLY A 25 -6.87 5.55 -4.26
N LYS A 26 -5.80 6.26 -3.96
CA LYS A 26 -4.47 6.09 -4.53
C LYS A 26 -3.43 5.88 -3.44
N PHE A 27 -2.63 4.85 -3.61
CA PHE A 27 -1.42 4.68 -2.81
C PHE A 27 -0.20 5.03 -3.65
N VAL A 28 0.51 6.09 -3.26
CA VAL A 28 1.64 6.64 -4.01
C VAL A 28 2.95 6.39 -3.27
N PHE A 29 3.92 5.79 -3.95
CA PHE A 29 5.32 5.76 -3.52
C PHE A 29 6.10 6.79 -4.33
N GLU A 30 6.74 7.74 -3.65
CA GLU A 30 7.62 8.73 -4.24
C GLU A 30 9.08 8.41 -3.90
N PHE A 31 9.94 8.32 -4.91
CA PHE A 31 11.31 7.81 -4.78
C PHE A 31 12.33 8.95 -4.83
N TYR A 32 13.16 9.06 -3.79
CA TYR A 32 14.25 10.02 -3.71
C TYR A 32 15.60 9.29 -3.74
N ARG A 33 16.55 9.83 -4.48
CA ARG A 33 17.86 9.21 -4.72
C ARG A 33 18.86 10.24 -5.17
N LYS A 34 20.14 9.95 -4.94
CA LYS A 34 21.25 10.81 -5.36
C LYS A 34 21.50 10.75 -6.87
N ASP A 35 21.40 9.56 -7.45
CA ASP A 35 21.72 9.30 -8.86
C ASP A 35 20.45 9.05 -9.69
N ASN A 36 20.44 9.50 -10.95
CA ASN A 36 19.24 9.47 -11.80
C ASN A 36 19.10 8.18 -12.63
N TYR A 37 19.40 7.01 -12.05
CA TYR A 37 19.33 5.72 -12.74
C TYR A 37 17.90 5.34 -13.18
N GLU A 38 17.67 4.24 -13.87
CA GLU A 38 16.28 3.76 -14.05
C GLU A 38 15.88 2.93 -12.83
N LEU A 39 14.73 3.23 -12.21
CA LEU A 39 14.15 2.39 -11.16
C LEU A 39 13.21 1.36 -11.79
N LYS A 40 13.35 0.12 -11.35
CA LYS A 40 12.48 -0.99 -11.70
C LYS A 40 11.77 -1.52 -10.48
N TYR A 41 10.63 -2.16 -10.68
CA TYR A 41 9.87 -2.76 -9.60
C TYR A 41 9.27 -4.10 -9.99
N GLU A 42 8.96 -4.89 -8.97
CA GLU A 42 8.23 -6.15 -9.06
C GLU A 42 7.30 -6.27 -7.86
N ILE A 43 6.16 -6.93 -8.07
CA ILE A 43 5.17 -7.20 -7.04
C ILE A 43 5.00 -8.72 -6.94
N THR A 44 5.18 -9.26 -5.73
CA THR A 44 4.83 -10.65 -5.43
C THR A 44 3.73 -10.70 -4.38
N SER A 45 2.85 -11.69 -4.48
CA SER A 45 1.88 -11.98 -3.44
C SER A 45 2.59 -12.69 -2.29
N VAL A 46 2.14 -12.46 -1.06
CA VAL A 46 2.81 -13.01 0.12
C VAL A 46 1.85 -13.57 1.14
N GLU A 47 2.31 -14.60 1.83
CA GLU A 47 1.68 -15.21 3.00
C GLU A 47 2.67 -15.15 4.17
N ILE A 48 2.23 -14.65 5.32
CA ILE A 48 3.06 -14.52 6.52
C ILE A 48 3.05 -15.84 7.27
N LYS A 49 4.24 -16.34 7.64
CA LYS A 49 4.42 -17.53 8.48
C LYS A 49 4.48 -17.22 9.98
N ASP A 50 5.03 -16.07 10.32
CA ASP A 50 5.34 -15.69 11.71
C ASP A 50 4.31 -14.66 12.22
N ILE A 51 3.67 -14.97 13.35
CA ILE A 51 2.66 -14.13 13.99
C ILE A 51 3.22 -12.75 14.38
N ASN A 52 4.52 -12.65 14.69
CA ASN A 52 5.14 -11.39 15.09
C ASN A 52 5.21 -10.40 13.92
N LEU A 53 5.45 -10.89 12.71
CA LEU A 53 5.42 -10.04 11.53
C LEU A 53 3.98 -9.61 11.20
N ALA A 54 3.01 -10.50 11.47
CA ALA A 54 1.59 -10.21 11.24
C ALA A 54 1.01 -9.14 12.18
N SER A 55 1.65 -8.90 13.34
CA SER A 55 1.22 -7.87 14.30
C SER A 55 1.84 -6.48 14.05
N GLU A 56 2.81 -6.36 13.14
CA GLU A 56 3.34 -5.06 12.72
C GLU A 56 2.29 -4.25 11.93
N ASP A 57 2.39 -2.91 11.98
CA ASP A 57 1.55 -2.04 11.17
C ASP A 57 2.01 -2.06 9.69
N ILE A 58 1.51 -3.05 8.95
CA ILE A 58 1.79 -3.25 7.53
C ILE A 58 0.92 -2.31 6.66
N TYR A 59 0.06 -1.47 7.24
CA TYR A 59 -0.83 -0.62 6.46
C TYR A 59 -0.05 0.40 5.63
N MET A 60 0.92 1.10 6.23
CA MET A 60 1.83 1.98 5.48
C MET A 60 3.04 1.23 4.90
N GLY A 61 3.22 -0.02 5.31
CA GLY A 61 4.27 -0.90 4.82
C GLY A 61 5.52 -0.88 5.70
N ILE A 62 6.29 -1.96 5.61
CA ILE A 62 7.50 -2.16 6.39
C ILE A 62 8.66 -2.53 5.46
N VAL A 63 9.85 -2.02 5.76
CA VAL A 63 11.07 -2.41 5.04
C VAL A 63 11.49 -3.81 5.50
N MET A 64 11.76 -4.68 4.53
CA MET A 64 12.09 -6.08 4.73
C MET A 64 13.60 -6.28 4.65
N ASP A 65 14.18 -6.83 5.72
CA ASP A 65 15.56 -7.32 5.74
C ASP A 65 15.61 -8.83 5.48
N SER A 66 16.82 -9.40 5.46
CA SER A 66 17.04 -10.82 5.21
C SER A 66 16.42 -11.74 6.27
N ILE A 67 16.18 -11.26 7.49
CA ILE A 67 15.58 -12.00 8.59
C ILE A 67 14.06 -12.04 8.38
N LYS A 68 13.43 -10.87 8.18
CA LYS A 68 11.98 -10.75 7.92
C LYS A 68 11.57 -11.46 6.63
N LEU A 69 12.41 -11.47 5.60
CA LEU A 69 12.12 -12.20 4.35
C LEU A 69 11.97 -13.71 4.53
N LYS A 70 12.62 -14.32 5.54
CA LYS A 70 12.47 -15.75 5.84
C LYS A 70 11.11 -16.08 6.47
N GLN A 71 10.43 -15.08 7.02
CA GLN A 71 9.13 -15.21 7.69
C GLN A 71 7.94 -15.13 6.73
N ILE A 72 8.18 -15.03 5.41
CA ILE A 72 7.13 -14.97 4.39
C ILE A 72 7.31 -16.06 3.32
N ASN A 73 6.20 -16.51 2.74
CA ASN A 73 6.19 -17.21 1.46
C ASN A 73 5.87 -16.22 0.36
N GLN A 74 6.59 -16.31 -0.77
CA GLN A 74 6.36 -15.46 -1.94
C GLN A 74 5.76 -16.29 -3.06
N PHE A 75 4.75 -15.73 -3.71
CA PHE A 75 4.06 -16.33 -4.83
C PHE A 75 4.00 -15.33 -5.98
N LYS A 76 4.06 -15.84 -7.21
CA LYS A 76 3.86 -15.02 -8.40
C LYS A 76 2.46 -14.41 -8.35
N ILE A 77 2.37 -13.11 -8.58
CA ILE A 77 1.07 -12.44 -8.66
C ILE A 77 0.33 -12.90 -9.92
N ASP A 78 -0.93 -13.28 -9.73
CA ASP A 78 -1.85 -13.57 -10.84
C ASP A 78 -2.69 -12.32 -11.10
N ILE A 79 -2.24 -11.49 -12.05
CA ILE A 79 -2.86 -10.21 -12.39
C ILE A 79 -4.31 -10.39 -12.82
N ASN A 80 -4.66 -11.55 -13.41
CA ASN A 80 -6.01 -11.85 -13.86
C ASN A 80 -6.99 -12.08 -12.70
N LYS A 81 -6.47 -12.43 -11.51
CA LYS A 81 -7.25 -12.57 -10.27
C LYS A 81 -7.38 -11.26 -9.50
N LEU A 82 -6.75 -10.18 -9.95
CA LEU A 82 -6.94 -8.85 -9.36
C LEU A 82 -8.22 -8.22 -9.94
N PRO A 83 -8.96 -7.44 -9.13
CA PRO A 83 -10.05 -6.62 -9.65
C PRO A 83 -9.60 -5.73 -10.82
N LYS A 84 -10.43 -5.59 -11.85
CA LYS A 84 -10.10 -4.90 -13.11
C LYS A 84 -9.75 -3.41 -12.99
N PHE A 85 -10.06 -2.75 -11.87
CA PHE A 85 -9.63 -1.35 -11.65
C PHE A 85 -8.25 -1.28 -10.97
N ILE A 86 -7.89 -2.32 -10.21
CA ILE A 86 -6.59 -2.46 -9.54
C ILE A 86 -5.52 -2.82 -10.57
N ASN A 87 -5.80 -3.79 -11.46
CA ASN A 87 -4.82 -4.26 -12.43
C ASN A 87 -4.33 -3.15 -13.38
N LYS A 88 -5.17 -2.13 -13.65
CA LYS A 88 -4.83 -0.96 -14.48
C LYS A 88 -3.72 -0.09 -13.87
N SER A 89 -3.50 -0.18 -12.56
CA SER A 89 -2.45 0.57 -11.88
C SER A 89 -1.08 -0.11 -11.92
N ILE A 90 -1.01 -1.36 -12.38
CA ILE A 90 0.24 -2.10 -12.57
C ILE A 90 0.72 -1.86 -14.00
N THR A 91 1.92 -1.29 -14.14
CA THR A 91 2.55 -1.12 -15.45
C THR A 91 3.31 -2.38 -15.84
N PHE A 92 3.05 -2.92 -17.04
CA PHE A 92 3.72 -4.13 -17.54
C PHE A 92 5.19 -3.92 -17.91
N ASP A 93 5.64 -2.67 -18.03
CA ASP A 93 7.04 -2.34 -18.29
C ASP A 93 7.94 -2.44 -17.06
N ASN A 94 7.36 -2.67 -15.87
CA ASN A 94 8.07 -2.80 -14.58
C ASN A 94 9.03 -1.62 -14.29
N LYS A 95 8.75 -0.45 -14.86
CA LYS A 95 9.57 0.77 -14.72
C LYS A 95 8.81 1.82 -13.93
N ILE A 96 9.53 2.53 -13.06
CA ILE A 96 9.00 3.65 -12.30
C ILE A 96 9.23 4.94 -13.10
N LYS A 97 8.14 5.66 -13.40
CA LYS A 97 8.17 6.91 -14.17
C LYS A 97 7.99 8.10 -13.24
N ASN A 98 8.66 9.22 -13.54
CA ASN A 98 8.58 10.45 -12.75
C ASN A 98 8.88 10.24 -11.24
N ASN A 99 9.77 9.28 -10.93
CA ASN A 99 10.09 8.88 -9.55
C ASN A 99 8.86 8.51 -8.71
N GLN A 100 7.76 8.05 -9.33
CA GLN A 100 6.54 7.68 -8.63
C GLN A 100 6.00 6.33 -9.10
N LEU A 101 5.46 5.58 -8.15
CA LEU A 101 4.69 4.37 -8.40
C LEU A 101 3.34 4.52 -7.70
N THR A 102 2.26 4.47 -8.48
CA THR A 102 0.91 4.75 -7.99
C THR A 102 0.02 3.53 -8.18
N PHE A 103 -0.66 3.14 -7.11
CA PHE A 103 -1.61 2.03 -7.10
C PHE A 103 -3.01 2.53 -6.84
N ASN A 104 -4.00 1.98 -7.56
CA ASN A 104 -5.40 2.19 -7.21
C ASN A 104 -5.74 1.28 -6.02
N THR A 105 -6.41 1.83 -5.01
CA THR A 105 -6.79 1.11 -3.81
C THR A 105 -8.30 0.88 -3.73
N LEU A 106 -8.67 -0.13 -2.95
CA LEU A 106 -10.04 -0.42 -2.53
C LEU A 106 -10.01 -0.74 -1.05
N GLU A 107 -10.85 -0.06 -0.29
CA GLU A 107 -10.80 -0.04 1.17
C GLU A 107 -10.75 -1.45 1.78
N LEU A 108 -11.57 -2.37 1.26
CA LEU A 108 -11.70 -3.74 1.75
C LEU A 108 -10.67 -4.73 1.17
N TYR A 109 -9.82 -4.31 0.23
CA TYR A 109 -8.84 -5.19 -0.41
C TYR A 109 -7.55 -5.31 0.40
N ASN A 110 -7.61 -6.07 1.50
CA ASN A 110 -6.54 -6.14 2.50
C ASN A 110 -5.45 -7.19 2.22
N LYS A 111 -5.21 -7.54 0.96
CA LYS A 111 -4.15 -8.51 0.61
C LYS A 111 -2.76 -7.91 0.75
N LEU A 112 -1.83 -8.74 1.18
CA LEU A 112 -0.43 -8.39 1.38
C LEU A 112 0.39 -8.69 0.13
N PHE A 113 1.31 -7.78 -0.16
CA PHE A 113 2.23 -7.86 -1.28
C PHE A 113 3.63 -7.47 -0.83
N LEU A 114 4.64 -8.03 -1.49
CA LEU A 114 6.00 -7.57 -1.41
C LEU A 114 6.29 -6.72 -2.65
N LEU A 115 6.46 -5.42 -2.44
CA LEU A 115 6.96 -4.50 -3.46
C LEU A 115 8.48 -4.50 -3.39
N THR A 116 9.11 -5.02 -4.43
CA THR A 116 10.57 -4.96 -4.59
C THR A 116 10.89 -3.85 -5.57
N VAL A 117 11.73 -2.89 -5.17
CA VAL A 117 12.19 -1.78 -6.03
C VAL A 117 13.71 -1.79 -6.06
N TRP A 118 14.29 -1.62 -7.24
CA TRP A 118 15.73 -1.62 -7.39
C TRP A 118 16.22 -0.73 -8.52
N ASP A 119 17.46 -0.29 -8.40
CA ASP A 119 18.27 0.20 -9.50
C ASP A 119 19.56 -0.63 -9.63
N LYS A 120 20.61 -0.07 -10.26
CA LYS A 120 21.90 -0.75 -10.43
C LYS A 120 22.70 -0.89 -9.12
N LYS A 121 22.43 -0.09 -8.10
CA LYS A 121 23.24 0.01 -6.87
C LYS A 121 22.46 -0.39 -5.61
N THR A 122 21.16 -0.17 -5.60
CA THR A 122 20.31 -0.22 -4.41
C THR A 122 19.07 -1.06 -4.67
N LYS A 123 18.62 -1.75 -3.63
CA LYS A 123 17.39 -2.54 -3.62
C LYS A 123 16.67 -2.33 -2.30
N ILE A 124 15.38 -2.11 -2.36
CA ILE A 124 14.49 -2.08 -1.20
C ILE A 124 13.35 -3.06 -1.42
N GLN A 125 12.95 -3.74 -0.35
CA GLN A 125 11.81 -4.65 -0.33
C GLN A 125 10.85 -4.16 0.73
N ILE A 126 9.59 -3.94 0.34
CA ILE A 126 8.57 -3.34 1.19
C ILE A 126 7.39 -4.29 1.27
N LEU A 127 7.10 -4.83 2.45
CA LEU A 127 5.88 -5.61 2.70
C LEU A 127 4.75 -4.64 3.00
N VAL A 128 3.66 -4.68 2.23
CA VAL A 128 2.58 -3.69 2.34
C VAL A 128 1.26 -4.16 1.74
N LYS A 129 0.14 -3.61 2.24
CA LYS A 129 -1.18 -3.70 1.59
C LYS A 129 -1.25 -2.74 0.39
N LEU A 130 -0.72 -3.14 -0.76
CA LEU A 130 -0.61 -2.26 -1.94
C LEU A 130 -1.94 -1.70 -2.43
N PHE A 131 -2.99 -2.52 -2.46
CA PHE A 131 -4.28 -2.15 -3.06
C PHE A 131 -5.42 -1.99 -2.06
N GLY A 132 -5.11 -2.00 -0.75
CA GLY A 132 -6.09 -1.82 0.33
C GLY A 132 -6.24 -0.37 0.78
N GLY A 133 -7.31 -0.05 1.51
CA GLY A 133 -7.46 1.26 2.17
C GLY A 133 -7.77 2.44 1.25
N CYS A 134 -7.61 3.64 1.80
CA CYS A 134 -7.87 4.93 1.14
C CYS A 134 -6.60 5.53 0.52
N ASP A 135 -6.65 6.83 0.21
CA ASP A 135 -5.48 7.61 -0.20
C ASP A 135 -4.35 7.50 0.84
N ARG A 136 -3.16 7.19 0.34
CA ARG A 136 -1.93 7.02 1.14
C ARG A 136 -0.73 7.48 0.33
N LYS A 137 0.29 7.94 1.03
CA LYS A 137 1.55 8.30 0.39
C LYS A 137 2.75 7.87 1.23
N ASN A 138 3.76 7.37 0.55
CA ASN A 138 5.05 7.03 1.14
C ASN A 138 6.17 7.71 0.38
N ILE A 139 7.19 8.16 1.12
CA ILE A 139 8.48 8.53 0.56
C ILE A 139 9.43 7.35 0.74
N VAL A 140 10.11 6.97 -0.35
CA VAL A 140 11.15 5.94 -0.37
C VAL A 140 12.47 6.58 -0.70
N VAL A 141 13.43 6.52 0.21
CA VAL A 141 14.79 7.00 0.00
C VAL A 141 15.66 5.83 -0.46
N MET A 142 16.09 5.85 -1.72
CA MET A 142 16.99 4.85 -2.32
C MET A 142 18.44 5.30 -2.10
N ALA A 143 19.01 4.86 -0.99
CA ALA A 143 20.40 5.09 -0.60
C ALA A 143 21.05 3.76 -0.18
N GLU A 144 22.31 3.80 0.28
CA GLU A 144 23.01 2.61 0.80
C GLU A 144 22.21 1.91 1.91
N ASN A 145 21.53 2.70 2.75
CA ASN A 145 20.53 2.23 3.71
C ASN A 145 19.16 2.78 3.30
N PRO A 146 18.38 2.03 2.50
CA PRO A 146 17.08 2.48 2.04
C PRO A 146 16.12 2.72 3.19
N LYS A 147 15.26 3.74 3.07
CA LYS A 147 14.27 4.09 4.11
C LYS A 147 12.89 4.27 3.52
N LEU A 148 11.88 3.89 4.31
CA LEU A 148 10.48 4.16 4.04
C LEU A 148 9.99 5.18 5.06
N ILE A 149 9.38 6.27 4.58
CA ILE A 149 8.84 7.34 5.40
C ILE A 149 7.34 7.45 5.06
N PRO A 150 6.45 7.01 5.96
CA PRO A 150 5.02 7.12 5.73
C PRO A 150 4.55 8.57 5.89
N LEU A 151 3.76 9.04 4.94
CA LEU A 151 3.08 10.32 5.00
C LEU A 151 1.60 10.06 5.27
N LYS A 152 1.11 10.59 6.40
CA LYS A 152 -0.31 10.55 6.77
C LYS A 152 -1.10 11.59 6.00
#